data_AF-A0A431VRX7-F1
#
_entry.id   AF-A0A431VRX7-F1
#
_cell.length_a   1.000
_cell.length_b   1.000
_cell.length_c   1.000
_cell.angle_alpha   90.00
_cell.angle_beta   90.00
_cell.angle_gamma   90.00
#
_symmetry.space_group_name_H-M   'P 1'
#
loop_
_entity.id
_entity.type
_entity.pdbx_description
1 polymer ?
#
loop_
_entity_poly.entity_id
_entity_poly.type
_entity_poly.pdbx_seq_one_letter_code
_entity_poly.pdbx_strand_id
1 'polypeptide(L)'
;MKRIQCLTDLNNLSGEISNEFLQYLNTEFNCLYEYLSNGEELDNFILGIYQNMVILEGDDEIKKFSINTLDLEFIEEVKLSQITIIRIGLNCDEDIQLHYAIKGGT
;
A
#
# COMPACT_ATOMS: atom_id res chain seq x y z
N MET A 1 3.26 -3.63 -10.63
CA MET A 1 3.16 -3.72 -9.15
C MET A 1 4.54 -3.57 -8.50
N LYS A 2 4.63 -2.72 -7.47
CA LYS A 2 5.78 -2.61 -6.57
C LYS A 2 5.41 -3.05 -5.16
N ARG A 3 6.30 -3.70 -4.43
CA ARG A 3 6.09 -4.14 -3.04
C ARG A 3 6.96 -3.32 -2.11
N ILE A 4 6.40 -2.96 -0.96
CA ILE A 4 7.09 -2.27 0.12
C ILE A 4 7.01 -3.19 1.33
N GLN A 5 8.14 -3.75 1.75
CA GLN A 5 8.22 -4.55 2.97
C GLN A 5 8.95 -3.82 4.09
N CYS A 6 9.91 -2.97 3.75
CA CYS A 6 10.73 -2.25 4.72
C CYS A 6 10.82 -0.76 4.39
N LEU A 7 11.36 0.02 5.33
CA LEU A 7 11.57 1.45 5.16
C LEU A 7 12.46 1.78 3.94
N THR A 8 13.44 0.91 3.63
CA THR A 8 14.32 1.10 2.46
C THR A 8 13.52 1.02 1.15
N ASP A 9 12.60 0.06 1.02
CA ASP A 9 11.74 -0.06 -0.16
C ASP A 9 10.90 1.20 -0.36
N LEU A 10 10.37 1.73 0.73
CA LEU A 10 9.56 2.95 0.72
C LEU A 10 10.37 4.18 0.30
N ASN A 11 11.58 4.34 0.86
CA ASN A 11 12.47 5.46 0.52
C ASN A 11 12.91 5.42 -0.94
N ASN A 12 13.05 4.23 -1.53
CA ASN A 12 13.42 4.06 -2.93
C ASN A 12 12.35 4.57 -3.91
N LEU A 13 11.11 4.78 -3.46
CA LEU A 13 10.04 5.35 -4.30
C LEU A 13 10.16 6.87 -4.47
N SER A 14 11.06 7.52 -3.73
CA SER A 14 11.31 8.96 -3.84
C SER A 14 11.75 9.33 -5.26
N GLY A 15 10.96 10.21 -5.91
CA GLY A 15 11.20 10.64 -7.29
C GLY A 15 10.52 9.77 -8.35
N GLU A 16 10.01 8.60 -8.00
CA GLU A 16 9.20 7.75 -8.89
C GLU A 16 7.71 8.07 -8.80
N ILE A 17 7.24 8.42 -7.60
CA ILE A 17 5.86 8.81 -7.32
C ILE A 17 5.79 10.25 -6.80
N SER A 18 4.60 10.84 -6.80
CA SER A 18 4.40 12.18 -6.25
C SER A 18 4.75 12.22 -4.75
N ASN A 19 5.32 13.34 -4.28
CA ASN A 19 5.64 13.50 -2.87
C ASN A 19 4.41 13.35 -1.96
N GLU A 20 3.24 13.79 -2.44
CA GLU A 20 1.99 13.63 -1.70
C GLU A 20 1.61 12.16 -1.52
N PHE A 21 1.75 11.33 -2.57
CA PHE A 21 1.52 9.89 -2.44
C PHE A 21 2.56 9.24 -1.52
N LEU A 22 3.83 9.60 -1.66
CA LEU A 22 4.91 9.07 -0.82
C LEU A 22 4.68 9.39 0.66
N GLN A 23 4.24 10.60 0.99
CA GLN A 23 3.91 11.00 2.37
C GLN A 23 2.75 10.18 2.94
N TYR A 24 1.74 9.91 2.10
CA TYR A 24 0.63 9.05 2.49
C TYR A 24 1.10 7.62 2.78
N LEU A 25 1.90 7.02 1.90
CA LEU A 25 2.46 5.68 2.11
C LEU A 25 3.37 5.61 3.34
N ASN A 26 4.14 6.66 3.63
CA ASN A 26 4.90 6.77 4.88
C ASN A 26 4.00 6.74 6.11
N THR A 27 2.87 7.44 6.07
CA THR A 27 1.93 7.42 7.19
C THR A 27 1.37 6.01 7.39
N GLU A 28 0.93 5.36 6.31
CA GLU A 28 0.40 3.99 6.35
C GLU A 28 1.44 2.97 6.84
N PHE A 29 2.68 3.05 6.35
CA PHE A 29 3.76 2.18 6.79
C PHE A 29 4.06 2.35 8.28
N ASN A 30 4.08 3.59 8.79
CA ASN A 30 4.28 3.85 10.21
C ASN A 30 3.12 3.31 11.06
N CYS A 31 1.87 3.42 10.60
CA CYS A 31 0.73 2.80 11.28
C CYS A 31 0.88 1.27 11.38
N LEU A 32 1.34 0.61 10.30
CA LEU A 32 1.61 -0.83 10.33
C LEU A 32 2.78 -1.17 11.26
N TYR A 33 3.85 -0.37 11.24
CA TYR A 33 4.99 -0.53 12.14
C TYR A 33 4.57 -0.43 13.61
N GLU A 34 3.78 0.57 13.99
CA GLU A 34 3.29 0.74 15.36
C GLU A 34 2.46 -0.47 15.82
N TYR A 35 1.70 -1.08 14.91
CA TYR A 35 0.87 -2.23 15.21
C TYR A 35 1.64 -3.56 15.26
N LEU A 36 2.61 -3.76 14.36
CA LEU A 36 3.23 -5.08 14.11
C LEU A 36 4.66 -5.23 14.64
N SER A 37 5.38 -4.13 14.88
CA SER A 37 6.82 -4.17 15.18
C SER A 37 7.19 -4.93 16.45
N ASN A 38 6.28 -5.01 17.43
CA ASN A 38 6.53 -5.67 18.71
C ASN A 38 7.83 -5.22 19.41
N GLY A 39 8.21 -3.95 19.24
CA GLY A 39 9.45 -3.38 19.81
C GLY A 39 10.69 -3.49 18.92
N GLU A 40 10.56 -3.98 17.69
CA GLU A 40 11.60 -3.91 16.67
C GLU A 40 11.91 -2.45 16.28
N GLU A 41 13.18 -2.16 15.98
CA GLU A 41 13.58 -0.84 15.47
C GLU A 41 13.08 -0.65 14.03
N LEU A 42 12.59 0.55 13.71
CA LEU A 42 12.00 0.88 12.41
C LEU A 42 12.91 0.52 11.22
N ASP A 43 14.22 0.77 11.34
CA ASP A 43 15.19 0.49 10.28
C ASP A 43 15.37 -1.01 9.99
N ASN A 44 15.02 -1.87 10.95
CA ASN A 44 15.09 -3.33 10.83
C ASN A 44 13.72 -3.97 10.53
N PHE A 45 12.63 -3.20 10.66
CA PHE A 45 11.27 -3.72 10.52
C PHE A 45 10.95 -4.16 9.10
N ILE A 46 10.39 -5.36 8.99
CA ILE A 46 9.97 -5.98 7.73
C ILE A 46 8.53 -6.47 7.86
N LEU A 47 7.66 -5.95 7.00
CA LEU A 47 6.29 -6.43 6.84
C LEU A 47 6.27 -7.87 6.32
N GLY A 48 5.41 -8.68 6.93
CA GLY A 48 5.14 -10.05 6.51
C GLY A 48 4.71 -10.13 5.04
N ILE A 49 4.89 -11.31 4.45
CA ILE A 49 4.62 -11.54 3.01
C ILE A 49 3.15 -11.27 2.66
N TYR A 50 2.24 -11.46 3.61
CA TYR A 50 0.79 -11.23 3.45
C TYR A 50 0.32 -9.86 3.97
N GLN A 51 1.21 -9.09 4.60
CA GLN A 51 0.91 -7.77 5.17
C GLN A 51 1.67 -6.64 4.48
N ASN A 52 2.52 -6.95 3.49
CA ASN A 52 3.27 -5.93 2.77
C ASN A 52 2.34 -5.01 1.97
N MET A 53 2.83 -3.79 1.74
CA MET A 53 2.10 -2.81 0.96
C MET A 53 2.42 -3.01 -0.52
N VAL A 54 1.42 -2.89 -1.38
CA VAL A 54 1.58 -3.08 -2.83
C VAL A 54 1.10 -1.84 -3.58
N ILE A 55 1.95 -1.27 -4.44
CA ILE A 55 1.56 -0.22 -5.37
C ILE A 55 1.16 -0.83 -6.70
N LEU A 56 -0.05 -0.51 -7.15
CA LEU A 56 -0.58 -0.84 -8.46
C LEU A 56 -0.26 0.33 -9.41
N GLU A 57 0.40 0.04 -10.51
CA GLU A 57 0.93 1.07 -11.42
C GLU A 57 0.08 1.24 -12.68
N GLY A 58 -0.88 0.36 -12.94
CA GLY A 58 -1.74 0.44 -14.12
C GLY A 58 -3.19 0.05 -13.87
N ASP A 59 -4.08 0.62 -14.66
CA ASP A 59 -5.53 0.39 -14.59
C ASP A 59 -5.92 -1.10 -14.73
N ASP A 60 -5.15 -1.87 -15.50
CA ASP A 60 -5.40 -3.30 -15.67
C ASP A 60 -5.10 -4.11 -14.40
N GLU A 61 -4.24 -3.61 -13.51
CA GLU A 61 -4.01 -4.21 -12.20
C GLU A 61 -5.21 -3.93 -11.28
N ILE A 62 -5.75 -2.70 -11.31
CA ILE A 62 -6.93 -2.31 -10.52
C ILE A 62 -8.16 -3.12 -10.93
N LYS A 63 -8.40 -3.28 -12.25
CA LYS A 63 -9.56 -4.02 -12.79
C LYS A 63 -9.61 -5.48 -12.31
N LYS A 64 -8.48 -6.10 -11.99
CA LYS A 64 -8.44 -7.48 -11.46
C LYS A 64 -9.19 -7.59 -10.14
N PHE A 65 -9.13 -6.56 -9.31
CA PHE A 65 -9.82 -6.51 -8.01
C PHE A 65 -11.33 -6.23 -8.15
N SER A 66 -11.76 -5.65 -9.27
CA SER A 66 -13.18 -5.46 -9.57
C SER A 66 -13.87 -6.76 -10.05
N ILE A 67 -13.11 -7.78 -10.45
CA ILE A 67 -13.63 -9.02 -11.02
C ILE A 67 -13.65 -10.16 -9.99
N ASN A 68 -12.73 -10.15 -9.01
CA ASN A 68 -12.54 -11.25 -8.07
C ASN A 68 -12.77 -10.76 -6.62
N THR A 69 -13.98 -10.95 -6.10
CA THR A 69 -14.45 -10.35 -4.85
C THR A 69 -14.31 -11.25 -3.62
N LEU A 70 -13.88 -12.50 -3.77
CA LEU A 70 -13.88 -13.48 -2.67
C LEU A 70 -12.93 -13.07 -1.52
N ASP A 71 -11.78 -12.52 -1.88
CA ASP A 71 -10.74 -12.10 -0.93
C ASP A 71 -10.76 -10.59 -0.69
N LEU A 72 -11.73 -9.88 -1.25
CA LEU A 72 -11.81 -8.42 -1.15
C LEU A 72 -12.49 -8.02 0.16
N GLU A 73 -11.75 -7.37 1.06
CA GLU A 73 -12.30 -6.81 2.28
C GLU A 73 -12.91 -5.43 2.03
N PHE A 74 -12.16 -4.54 1.36
CA PHE A 74 -12.64 -3.20 1.04
C PHE A 74 -11.96 -2.59 -0.20
N ILE A 75 -12.65 -1.65 -0.83
CA ILE A 75 -12.11 -0.69 -1.80
C ILE A 75 -12.60 0.69 -1.38
N GLU A 76 -11.66 1.61 -1.16
CA GLU A 76 -11.99 2.98 -0.79
C GLU A 76 -11.17 4.00 -1.59
N GLU A 77 -11.73 5.20 -1.70
CA GLU A 77 -11.06 6.34 -2.32
C GLU A 77 -10.58 7.31 -1.25
N VAL A 78 -9.28 7.55 -1.23
CA VAL A 78 -8.64 8.50 -0.33
C VAL A 78 -8.31 9.76 -1.14
N LYS A 79 -9.02 10.85 -0.85
CA LYS A 79 -8.75 12.14 -1.47
C LYS A 79 -7.63 12.84 -0.73
N LEU A 80 -6.50 13.00 -1.40
CA LEU A 80 -5.44 13.90 -0.97
C LEU A 80 -5.65 15.29 -1.60
N SER A 81 -4.71 16.20 -1.39
CA SER A 81 -4.84 17.60 -1.83
C SER A 81 -4.80 17.73 -3.35
N GLN A 82 -3.94 16.97 -4.04
CA GLN A 82 -3.76 17.04 -5.49
C GLN A 82 -4.17 15.76 -6.20
N ILE A 83 -4.06 14.61 -5.54
CA ILE A 83 -4.39 13.30 -6.12
C ILE A 83 -5.50 12.59 -5.35
N THR A 84 -6.11 11.60 -5.99
CA THR A 84 -6.97 10.61 -5.32
C THR A 84 -6.30 9.26 -5.40
N ILE A 85 -6.21 8.56 -4.28
CA ILE A 85 -5.67 7.21 -4.17
C ILE A 85 -6.85 6.24 -4.05
N ILE A 86 -6.75 5.08 -4.68
CA ILE A 86 -7.59 3.93 -4.40
C ILE A 86 -6.82 3.05 -3.44
N ARG A 87 -7.41 2.74 -2.29
CA ARG A 87 -6.87 1.82 -1.30
C ARG A 87 -7.74 0.57 -1.27
N ILE A 88 -7.10 -0.58 -1.34
CA ILE A 88 -7.75 -1.88 -1.45
C ILE A 88 -7.19 -2.78 -0.35
N GLY A 89 -8.07 -3.31 0.49
CA GLY A 89 -7.72 -4.34 1.47
C GLY A 89 -8.12 -5.71 0.95
N LEU A 90 -7.16 -6.64 0.93
CA LEU A 90 -7.40 -8.04 0.59
C LEU A 90 -7.14 -8.93 1.79
N ASN A 91 -8.05 -9.86 2.05
CA ASN A 91 -7.84 -10.95 2.99
C ASN A 91 -6.81 -11.92 2.37
N CYS A 92 -5.69 -12.14 3.06
CA CYS A 92 -4.60 -13.02 2.63
C CYS A 92 -4.13 -13.83 3.84
N ASP A 93 -4.43 -15.14 3.87
CA ASP A 93 -3.99 -16.07 4.92
C ASP A 93 -4.16 -15.51 6.35
N GLU A 94 -5.37 -15.07 6.69
CA GLU A 94 -5.78 -14.48 8.00
C GLU A 94 -5.30 -13.05 8.26
N ASP A 95 -4.51 -12.46 7.36
CA ASP A 95 -4.06 -11.07 7.39
C ASP A 95 -4.76 -10.20 6.34
N ILE A 96 -4.55 -8.88 6.41
CA ILE A 96 -4.98 -7.92 5.39
C ILE A 96 -3.77 -7.37 4.64
N GLN A 97 -3.72 -7.60 3.32
CA GLN A 97 -2.75 -7.00 2.42
C GLN A 97 -3.29 -5.70 1.82
N LEU A 98 -2.54 -4.61 1.98
CA LEU A 98 -2.94 -3.29 1.50
C LEU A 98 -2.35 -2.99 0.13
N HIS A 99 -3.24 -2.70 -0.83
CA HIS A 99 -2.87 -2.26 -2.17
C HIS A 99 -3.28 -0.80 -2.38
N TYR A 100 -2.46 -0.07 -3.13
CA TYR A 100 -2.62 1.37 -3.37
C TYR A 100 -2.45 1.69 -4.85
N ALA A 101 -3.28 2.56 -5.39
CA ALA A 101 -3.18 3.03 -6.77
C ALA A 101 -3.56 4.50 -6.89
N ILE A 102 -2.98 5.26 -7.83
CA ILE A 102 -3.45 6.62 -8.14
C ILE A 102 -4.67 6.50 -9.05
N LYS A 103 -5.80 7.08 -8.64
CA LYS A 103 -7.01 7.13 -9.44
C LYS A 103 -6.80 8.07 -10.63
N GLY A 104 -6.89 7.52 -11.85
CA GLY A 104 -6.70 8.28 -13.08
C GLY A 104 -5.23 8.53 -13.46
N GLY A 105 -4.30 7.76 -12.88
CA GLY A 105 -2.91 7.71 -13.36
C GLY A 105 -2.82 6.92 -14.67
N THR A 106 -2.34 7.59 -15.73
CA THR A 106 -2.06 7.03 -17.06
C THR A 106 -0.78 6.20 -17.07
#